data_AF-A0A6I9MM00-F1
#
_entry.id   AF-A0A6I9MM00-F1
#
_cell.length_a   1.000
_cell.length_b   1.000
_cell.length_c   1.000
_cell.angle_alpha   90.00
_cell.angle_beta   90.00
_cell.angle_gamma   90.00
#
_symmetry.space_group_name_H-M   'P 1'
#
loop_
_entity.id
_entity.type
_entity.pdbx_description
1 polymer ?
#
loop_
_entity_poly.entity_id
_entity_poly.type
_entity_poly.pdbx_seq_one_letter_code
_entity_poly.pdbx_strand_id
1 'polypeptide(L)'
;MFNKRTNTDKYLLLFLLQHGVEKHLLRDSFRDQGLIPDEILWRRKEAFSDGVMSVKKSWYVCLQEHLEDMVNDDQMEKAPQTFPHNPPRSKEAYYFRQVFEQRFPGRSQWLPHYWLPRWTQSSDPSARTLAFYTPDKEEQ
;
A
#
# COMPACT_ATOMS: atom_id res chain seq x y z
N MET A 1 -24.49 26.21 -20.28
CA MET A 1 -23.10 26.69 -20.11
C MET A 1 -22.26 25.48 -19.72
N PHE A 2 -21.82 24.69 -20.71
CA PHE A 2 -21.05 23.47 -20.49
C PHE A 2 -19.59 23.85 -20.25
N ASN A 3 -19.17 23.82 -18.98
CA ASN A 3 -17.80 24.10 -18.61
C ASN A 3 -16.93 22.91 -19.04
N LYS A 4 -15.86 23.20 -19.79
CA LYS A 4 -14.93 22.22 -20.36
C LYS A 4 -14.22 21.48 -19.22
N ARG A 5 -14.72 20.29 -18.83
CA ARG A 5 -13.99 19.38 -17.93
C ARG A 5 -12.79 18.82 -18.68
N THR A 6 -11.62 19.06 -18.12
CA THR A 6 -10.35 18.56 -18.64
C THR A 6 -10.32 17.03 -18.52
N ASN A 7 -9.64 16.38 -19.47
CA ASN A 7 -9.53 14.93 -19.64
C ASN A 7 -8.98 14.19 -18.37
N THR A 8 -8.49 14.95 -17.40
CA THR A 8 -7.94 14.53 -16.09
C THR A 8 -8.99 14.15 -15.05
N ASP A 9 -10.25 14.58 -15.18
CA ASP A 9 -11.26 14.42 -14.10
C ASP A 9 -11.81 12.99 -13.95
N LYS A 10 -11.77 12.19 -15.01
CA LYS A 10 -12.35 10.82 -15.00
C LYS A 10 -11.55 9.82 -14.16
N TYR A 11 -10.24 10.01 -14.04
CA TYR A 11 -9.44 9.22 -13.09
C TYR A 11 -9.61 9.78 -11.67
N LEU A 12 -9.77 11.10 -11.51
CA LEU A 12 -10.03 11.70 -10.19
C LEU A 12 -11.30 11.14 -9.53
N LEU A 13 -12.38 10.92 -10.27
CA LEU A 13 -13.66 10.47 -9.72
C LEU A 13 -13.65 9.05 -9.11
N LEU A 14 -12.77 8.15 -9.56
CA LEU A 14 -12.64 6.80 -8.98
C LEU A 14 -11.81 6.82 -7.67
N PHE A 15 -10.92 7.80 -7.54
CA PHE A 15 -9.96 7.92 -6.44
C PHE A 15 -10.38 8.95 -5.37
N LEU A 16 -11.26 9.90 -5.69
CA LEU A 16 -11.81 10.84 -4.73
C LEU A 16 -12.79 10.11 -3.81
N LEU A 17 -12.53 10.24 -2.50
CA LEU A 17 -13.46 9.84 -1.44
C LEU A 17 -14.74 10.68 -1.56
N GLN A 18 -15.76 10.16 -2.23
CA GLN A 18 -17.10 10.72 -2.10
C GLN A 18 -17.69 10.19 -0.79
N HIS A 19 -18.06 11.10 0.10
CA HIS A 19 -18.57 10.78 1.44
C HIS A 19 -17.62 9.92 2.30
N GLY A 20 -16.30 9.99 2.06
CA GLY A 20 -15.31 9.24 2.84
C GLY A 20 -15.20 7.76 2.45
N VAL A 21 -15.79 7.33 1.33
CA VAL A 21 -15.74 5.94 0.85
C VAL A 21 -15.08 5.87 -0.53
N GLU A 22 -14.06 5.03 -0.67
CA GLU A 22 -13.37 4.81 -1.94
C GLU A 22 -14.21 3.97 -2.90
N LYS A 23 -13.99 4.16 -4.21
CA LYS A 23 -14.71 3.45 -5.27
C LYS A 23 -16.23 3.67 -5.22
N HIS A 24 -16.68 4.84 -4.78
CA HIS A 24 -18.10 5.17 -4.63
C HIS A 24 -18.92 4.86 -5.88
N LEU A 25 -18.46 5.27 -7.07
CA LEU A 25 -19.16 5.00 -8.33
C LEU A 25 -19.37 3.50 -8.60
N LEU A 26 -18.39 2.66 -8.24
CA LEU A 26 -18.52 1.21 -8.37
C LEU A 26 -19.57 0.69 -7.38
N ARG A 27 -19.51 1.13 -6.13
CA ARG A 27 -20.46 0.70 -5.07
C ARG A 27 -21.90 1.10 -5.42
N ASP A 28 -22.10 2.35 -5.85
CA ASP A 28 -23.39 2.89 -6.25
C ASP A 28 -24.02 2.11 -7.42
N SER A 29 -23.22 1.65 -8.38
CA SER A 29 -23.72 0.86 -9.51
C SER A 29 -24.35 -0.49 -9.11
N PHE A 30 -24.07 -1.00 -7.91
CA PHE A 30 -24.58 -2.28 -7.39
C PHE A 30 -25.57 -2.13 -6.23
N ARG A 31 -25.88 -0.91 -5.76
CA ARG A 31 -26.69 -0.66 -4.56
C ARG A 31 -28.05 -1.36 -4.57
N ASP A 32 -28.80 -1.22 -5.66
CA ASP A 32 -30.18 -1.71 -5.73
C ASP A 32 -30.28 -3.11 -6.37
N GLN A 33 -29.16 -3.80 -6.54
CA GLN A 33 -29.13 -5.13 -7.17
C GLN A 33 -29.29 -6.28 -6.17
N GLY A 34 -29.17 -6.00 -4.86
CA GLY A 34 -29.29 -7.02 -3.81
C GLY A 34 -28.23 -8.13 -3.86
N LEU A 35 -27.08 -7.87 -4.48
CA LEU A 35 -26.01 -8.88 -4.67
C LEU A 35 -25.24 -9.19 -3.39
N ILE A 36 -25.02 -8.18 -2.55
CA ILE A 36 -24.31 -8.28 -1.27
C ILE A 36 -24.98 -7.38 -0.22
N PRO A 37 -24.86 -7.67 1.09
CA PRO A 37 -25.39 -6.80 2.14
C PRO A 37 -24.82 -5.38 2.06
N ASP A 38 -25.65 -4.37 2.37
CA ASP A 38 -25.26 -2.96 2.34
C ASP A 38 -24.04 -2.67 3.25
N GLU A 39 -23.95 -3.34 4.40
CA GLU A 39 -22.80 -3.24 5.31
C GLU A 39 -21.48 -3.62 4.64
N ILE A 40 -21.49 -4.58 3.71
CA ILE A 40 -20.32 -5.00 2.93
C ILE A 40 -20.12 -4.07 1.74
N LEU A 41 -21.21 -3.69 1.06
CA LEU A 41 -21.18 -2.78 -0.08
C LEU A 41 -20.61 -1.41 0.27
N TRP A 42 -20.75 -0.96 1.51
CA TRP A 42 -20.24 0.33 2.00
C TRP A 42 -19.09 0.21 3.01
N ARG A 43 -18.61 -1.01 3.29
CA ARG A 43 -17.46 -1.24 4.17
C ARG A 43 -16.22 -0.49 3.69
N ARG A 44 -15.57 0.26 4.58
CA ARG A 44 -14.28 0.90 4.30
C ARG A 44 -13.22 -0.15 3.96
N LYS A 45 -12.34 0.20 3.02
CA LYS A 45 -11.18 -0.64 2.72
C LYS A 45 -10.23 -0.65 3.92
N GLU A 46 -9.91 -1.85 4.37
CA GLU A 46 -8.80 -2.10 5.30
C GLU A 46 -7.54 -2.50 4.53
N ALA A 47 -6.36 -2.25 5.11
CA ALA A 47 -5.11 -2.78 4.56
C ALA A 47 -5.05 -4.29 4.82
N PHE A 48 -4.53 -5.06 3.85
CA PHE A 48 -4.52 -6.52 3.93
C PHE A 48 -3.74 -7.04 5.14
N SER A 49 -2.64 -6.38 5.51
CA SER A 49 -1.85 -6.70 6.70
C SER A 49 -2.62 -6.57 8.02
N ASP A 50 -3.64 -5.70 8.03
CA ASP A 50 -4.38 -5.31 9.23
C ASP A 50 -5.63 -6.18 9.37
N GLY A 51 -6.25 -6.56 8.24
CA GLY A 51 -7.41 -7.46 8.23
C GLY A 51 -7.11 -8.95 8.44
N VAL A 52 -5.84 -9.39 8.38
CA VAL A 52 -5.45 -10.81 8.51
C VAL A 52 -5.17 -11.23 9.96
N MET A 53 -4.81 -10.31 10.85
CA MET A 53 -4.42 -10.62 12.22
C MET A 53 -5.28 -9.92 13.27
N SER A 54 -5.17 -10.38 14.52
CA SER A 54 -5.87 -9.78 15.66
C SER A 54 -5.61 -8.28 15.79
N VAL A 55 -6.64 -7.54 16.19
CA VAL A 55 -6.60 -6.09 16.50
C VAL A 55 -5.43 -5.71 17.42
N LYS A 56 -4.93 -6.64 18.24
CA LYS A 56 -3.83 -6.42 19.19
C LYS A 56 -2.45 -6.35 18.53
N LYS A 57 -2.22 -7.07 17.43
CA LYS A 57 -0.93 -7.09 16.74
C LYS A 57 -1.11 -7.41 15.27
N SER A 58 -0.96 -6.40 14.43
CA SER A 58 -1.03 -6.54 12.98
C SER A 58 0.16 -7.32 12.41
N TRP A 59 -0.04 -8.00 11.28
CA TRP A 59 1.01 -8.75 10.58
C TRP A 59 2.25 -7.91 10.28
N TYR A 60 2.05 -6.64 9.89
CA TYR A 60 3.14 -5.71 9.64
C TYR A 60 4.07 -5.55 10.85
N VAL A 61 3.52 -5.42 12.06
CA VAL A 61 4.33 -5.25 13.28
C VAL A 61 5.13 -6.52 13.57
N CYS A 62 4.50 -7.69 13.47
CA CYS A 62 5.20 -8.97 13.59
C CYS A 62 6.34 -9.09 12.56
N LEU A 63 6.10 -8.64 11.33
CA LEU A 63 7.10 -8.68 10.27
C LEU A 63 8.26 -7.72 10.57
N GLN A 64 8.00 -6.46 10.96
CA GLN A 64 9.07 -5.52 11.31
C GLN A 64 9.93 -6.05 12.47
N GLU A 65 9.32 -6.59 13.52
CA GLU A 65 10.06 -7.19 14.65
C GLU A 65 10.93 -8.36 14.20
N HIS A 66 10.41 -9.25 13.34
CA HIS A 66 11.19 -10.37 12.82
C HIS A 66 12.37 -9.90 11.95
N LEU A 67 12.19 -8.82 11.20
CA LEU A 67 13.19 -8.30 10.28
C LEU A 67 14.33 -7.56 10.99
N GLU A 68 14.09 -7.05 12.20
CA GLU A 68 15.09 -6.38 13.01
C GLU A 68 16.28 -7.29 13.32
N ASP A 69 16.02 -8.59 13.51
CA ASP A 69 17.05 -9.61 13.73
C ASP A 69 17.71 -10.09 12.42
N MET A 70 17.08 -9.87 11.27
CA MET A 70 17.53 -10.39 9.98
C MET A 70 18.37 -9.40 9.17
N VAL A 71 18.12 -8.10 9.34
CA VAL A 71 18.80 -7.03 8.60
C VAL A 71 19.31 -5.99 9.59
N ASN A 72 20.63 -5.84 9.67
CA ASN A 72 21.26 -4.86 10.54
C ASN A 72 21.44 -3.49 9.85
N ASP A 73 21.71 -2.46 10.65
CA ASP A 73 21.81 -1.08 10.16
C ASP A 73 23.04 -0.88 9.25
N ASP A 74 24.14 -1.61 9.50
CA ASP A 74 25.34 -1.59 8.64
C ASP A 74 25.05 -2.12 7.22
N GLN A 75 24.20 -3.14 7.09
CA GLN A 75 23.74 -3.66 5.80
C GLN A 75 22.87 -2.65 5.09
N MET A 76 21.99 -1.96 5.83
CA MET A 76 21.15 -0.89 5.28
C MET A 76 21.98 0.29 4.78
N GLU A 77 23.03 0.70 5.50
CA GLU A 77 23.93 1.77 5.07
C GLU A 77 24.66 1.41 3.77
N LYS A 78 25.06 0.14 3.65
CA LYS A 78 25.74 -0.38 2.44
C LYS A 78 24.78 -0.79 1.33
N ALA A 79 23.46 -0.70 1.53
CA ALA A 79 22.47 -1.17 0.57
C ALA A 79 22.63 -0.57 -0.84
N PRO A 80 22.94 0.73 -1.03
CA PRO A 80 23.17 1.29 -2.36
C PRO A 80 24.40 0.71 -3.08
N GLN A 81 25.39 0.22 -2.32
CA GLN A 81 26.61 -0.38 -2.85
C GLN A 81 26.36 -1.85 -3.20
N THR A 82 25.66 -2.57 -2.32
CA THR A 82 25.29 -3.99 -2.51
C THR A 82 24.26 -4.16 -3.62
N PHE A 83 23.27 -3.27 -3.69
CA PHE A 83 22.14 -3.32 -4.61
C PHE A 83 22.02 -2.01 -5.39
N PRO A 84 22.86 -1.78 -6.42
CA PRO A 84 22.89 -0.52 -7.15
C PRO A 84 21.59 -0.24 -7.94
N HIS A 85 20.93 -1.29 -8.45
CA HIS A 85 19.62 -1.17 -9.09
C HIS A 85 18.50 -1.23 -8.05
N ASN A 86 17.65 -0.21 -7.97
CA ASN A 86 16.54 -0.11 -7.01
C ASN A 86 16.95 -0.43 -5.57
N PRO A 87 17.87 0.36 -4.97
CA PRO A 87 18.35 0.10 -3.62
C PRO A 87 17.20 0.09 -2.62
N PRO A 88 17.14 -0.91 -1.72
CA PRO A 88 16.10 -0.99 -0.70
C PRO A 88 16.23 0.17 0.29
N ARG A 89 15.08 0.72 0.71
CA ARG A 89 14.99 1.88 1.61
C ARG A 89 14.49 1.53 3.01
N SER A 90 14.12 0.27 3.24
CA SER A 90 13.68 -0.27 4.53
C SER A 90 14.27 -1.67 4.73
N LYS A 91 14.35 -2.12 5.98
CA LYS A 91 14.80 -3.48 6.33
C LYS A 91 13.93 -4.55 5.67
N GLU A 92 12.62 -4.30 5.58
CA GLU A 92 11.68 -5.14 4.86
C GLU A 92 12.02 -5.26 3.36
N ALA A 93 12.21 -4.12 2.68
CA ALA A 93 12.61 -4.13 1.28
C ALA A 93 13.97 -4.80 1.07
N TYR A 94 14.90 -4.63 2.01
CA TYR A 94 16.22 -5.27 1.96
C TYR A 94 16.11 -6.78 2.07
N TYR A 95 15.33 -7.28 3.03
CA TYR A 95 15.09 -8.71 3.20
C TYR A 95 14.43 -9.32 1.97
N PHE A 96 13.38 -8.69 1.42
CA PHE A 96 12.76 -9.17 0.17
C PHE A 96 13.74 -9.15 -0.99
N ARG A 97 14.61 -8.13 -1.07
CA ARG A 97 15.67 -8.07 -2.08
C ARG A 97 16.67 -9.21 -1.93
N GLN A 98 17.08 -9.55 -0.70
CA GLN A 98 17.96 -10.70 -0.45
C GLN A 98 17.32 -12.02 -0.89
N VAL A 99 16.06 -12.25 -0.52
CA VAL A 99 15.31 -13.45 -0.93
C VAL A 99 15.19 -13.50 -2.46
N PHE A 100 14.90 -12.37 -3.10
CA PHE A 100 14.82 -12.29 -4.56
C PHE A 100 16.16 -12.63 -5.23
N GLU A 101 17.28 -12.04 -4.80
CA GLU A 101 18.59 -12.30 -5.40
C GLU A 101 19.07 -13.74 -5.14
N GLN A 102 18.69 -14.35 -4.02
CA GLN A 102 18.96 -15.77 -3.77
C GLN A 102 18.22 -16.70 -4.76
N ARG A 103 17.00 -16.34 -5.16
CA ARG A 103 16.17 -17.16 -6.07
C ARG A 103 16.38 -16.81 -7.55
N PHE A 104 16.68 -15.55 -7.84
CA PHE A 104 16.82 -15.01 -9.20
C PHE A 104 18.09 -14.13 -9.32
N PRO A 105 19.29 -14.73 -9.23
CA PRO A 105 20.54 -13.97 -9.22
C PRO A 105 20.68 -13.08 -10.45
N GLY A 106 20.93 -11.78 -10.23
CA GLY A 106 21.20 -10.82 -11.31
C GLY A 106 19.98 -10.41 -12.13
N ARG A 107 18.76 -10.74 -11.68
CA ARG A 107 17.50 -10.40 -12.37
C ARG A 107 16.81 -9.16 -11.85
N SER A 108 17.50 -8.33 -11.08
CA SER A 108 16.96 -7.11 -10.47
C SER A 108 16.34 -6.14 -11.48
N GLN A 109 16.81 -6.13 -12.73
CA GLN A 109 16.28 -5.27 -13.80
C GLN A 109 14.84 -5.60 -14.24
N TRP A 110 14.31 -6.78 -13.87
CA TRP A 110 12.90 -7.11 -14.16
C TRP A 110 11.92 -6.17 -13.49
N LEU A 111 12.30 -5.57 -12.36
CA LEU A 111 11.57 -4.51 -11.72
C LEU A 111 12.24 -3.18 -12.08
N PRO A 112 11.67 -2.35 -12.98
CA PRO A 112 12.33 -1.13 -13.43
C PRO A 112 12.42 -0.07 -12.33
N HIS A 113 11.39 0.05 -11.49
CA HIS A 113 11.31 1.00 -10.39
C HIS A 113 10.34 0.48 -9.31
N TYR A 114 10.41 1.07 -8.11
CA TYR A 114 9.41 0.84 -7.07
C TYR A 114 8.04 1.38 -7.49
N TRP A 115 7.00 0.57 -7.31
CA TRP A 115 5.63 1.00 -7.51
C TRP A 115 5.18 1.91 -6.36
N LEU A 116 5.40 3.20 -6.50
CA LEU A 116 4.97 4.21 -5.55
C LEU A 116 3.70 4.93 -6.04
N PRO A 117 2.76 5.26 -5.15
CA PRO A 117 1.57 6.03 -5.51
C PRO A 117 1.97 7.41 -6.05
N ARG A 118 1.50 7.75 -7.26
CA ARG A 118 1.86 9.01 -7.93
C ARG A 118 1.20 10.26 -7.33
N TRP A 119 0.19 10.07 -6.49
CA TRP A 119 -0.63 11.14 -5.90
C TRP A 119 -0.24 11.47 -4.45
N THR A 120 0.80 10.85 -3.90
CA THR A 120 1.32 11.13 -2.55
C THR A 120 2.84 11.09 -2.54
N GLN A 121 3.47 11.92 -1.71
CA GLN A 121 4.91 11.82 -1.44
C GLN A 121 5.15 10.69 -0.45
N SER A 122 5.22 9.45 -0.94
CA SER A 122 5.58 8.27 -0.14
C SER A 122 6.94 7.73 -0.55
N SER A 123 7.77 7.36 0.42
CA SER A 123 9.00 6.59 0.21
C SER A 123 8.78 5.08 0.22
N ASP A 124 7.60 4.64 0.66
CA ASP A 124 7.24 3.25 0.86
C ASP A 124 6.04 2.85 -0.04
N PRO A 125 6.10 1.68 -0.72
CA PRO A 125 5.04 1.22 -1.62
C PRO A 125 3.80 0.70 -0.89
N SER A 126 3.88 0.41 0.42
CA SER A 126 2.77 -0.08 1.22
C SER A 126 1.73 1.01 1.46
N ALA A 127 0.47 0.69 1.15
CA ALA A 127 -0.65 1.59 1.40
C ALA A 127 -0.85 1.90 2.90
N ARG A 128 -0.29 1.09 3.81
CA ARG A 128 -0.39 1.30 5.27
C ARG A 128 0.31 2.56 5.74
N THR A 129 1.38 2.97 5.05
CA THR A 129 2.12 4.19 5.42
C THR A 129 1.42 5.47 4.97
N LEU A 130 0.31 5.37 4.21
CA LEU A 130 -0.45 6.51 3.73
C LEU A 130 -1.38 7.04 4.82
N ALA A 131 -1.32 8.35 5.06
CA ALA A 131 -2.08 9.03 6.13
C ALA A 131 -3.60 8.83 6.06
N PHE A 132 -4.16 8.59 4.87
CA PHE A 132 -5.61 8.45 4.65
C PHE A 132 -6.20 7.11 5.13
N TYR A 133 -5.35 6.15 5.52
CA TYR A 133 -5.80 4.84 6.07
C TYR A 133 -5.70 4.78 7.59
N THR A 134 -5.40 5.89 8.27
CA THR A 134 -5.45 5.93 9.74
C THR A 134 -6.90 5.72 10.16
N PRO A 135 -7.24 4.65 10.92
CA PRO A 135 -8.58 4.49 11.43
C PRO A 135 -8.93 5.67 12.34
N ASP A 136 -10.20 6.09 12.30
CA ASP A 136 -10.73 6.98 13.32
C ASP A 136 -10.47 6.29 14.68
N LYS A 137 -9.79 6.98 15.60
CA LYS A 137 -9.55 6.43 16.94
C LYS A 137 -10.92 6.23 17.56
N GLU A 138 -11.42 5.00 17.58
CA GLU A 138 -12.55 4.65 18.43
C GLU A 138 -12.11 4.94 19.87
N GLU A 139 -12.79 5.90 20.50
CA GLU A 139 -12.70 6.16 21.93
C GLU A 139 -12.92 4.83 22.66
N GLN A 140 -11.85 4.35 23.32
CA GLN A 140 -11.97 3.37 24.40
C GLN A 140 -12.14 4.11 25.72
#